data_AF-A0A7V9NBL9-F1
#
_entry.id   AF-A0A7V9NBL9-F1
#
_cell.length_a   1.000
_cell.length_b   1.000
_cell.length_c   1.000
_cell.angle_alpha   90.00
_cell.angle_beta   90.00
_cell.angle_gamma   90.00
#
_symmetry.space_group_name_H-M   'P 1'
#
loop_
_entity.id
_entity.type
_entity.pdbx_description
1 polymer ?
#
loop_
_entity_poly.entity_id
_entity_poly.type
_entity_poly.pdbx_seq_one_letter_code
_entity_poly.pdbx_strand_id
1 'polypeptide(L)' 'MSGAPEAPDLGDLVVVLLASTLAGLRDRLSRDGYERAADLVADLVEATDDYLAGMAA' A
#
# COMPACT_ATOMS: atom_id res chain seq x y z
N MET A 1 -4.01 16.31 -30.82
CA MET A 1 -4.43 15.86 -29.48
C MET A 1 -3.19 15.85 -28.60
N SER A 2 -3.15 16.71 -27.59
CA SER A 2 -2.05 16.73 -26.62
C SER A 2 -2.69 16.51 -25.26
N GLY A 3 -2.82 15.25 -24.85
CA GLY A 3 -3.19 14.91 -23.48
C GLY A 3 -1.95 15.11 -22.63
N ALA A 4 -1.92 16.17 -21.83
CA ALA A 4 -0.95 16.23 -20.75
C ALA A 4 -1.20 15.03 -19.83
N PRO A 5 -0.15 14.36 -19.30
CA PRO A 5 -0.36 13.34 -18.28
C PRO A 5 -1.14 13.99 -17.13
N GLU A 6 -2.24 13.36 -16.76
CA GLU A 6 -3.03 13.75 -15.60
C GLU A 6 -2.08 13.80 -14.40
N ALA A 7 -2.05 14.93 -13.69
CA ALA A 7 -1.15 15.07 -12.56
C ALA A 7 -1.46 13.97 -11.54
N PRO A 8 -0.45 13.36 -10.89
CA PRO A 8 -0.68 12.29 -9.94
C PRO A 8 -1.66 12.77 -8.85
N ASP A 9 -2.72 11.99 -8.61
CA ASP A 9 -3.69 12.30 -7.57
C ASP A 9 -2.99 12.23 -6.20
N LEU A 10 -3.25 13.24 -5.37
CA LEU A 10 -2.78 13.25 -4.00
C LEU A 10 -3.33 12.04 -3.22
N GLY A 11 -4.54 11.58 -3.56
CA GLY A 11 -5.12 10.35 -3.02
C GLY A 11 -4.23 9.14 -3.25
N ASP A 12 -3.79 8.93 -4.49
CA ASP A 12 -2.92 7.83 -4.89
C ASP A 12 -1.59 7.84 -4.11
N LEU A 13 -0.99 9.03 -3.98
CA LEU A 13 0.23 9.21 -3.20
C LEU A 13 0.03 8.83 -1.73
N VAL A 14 -1.11 9.21 -1.14
CA VAL A 14 -1.45 8.83 0.24
C VAL A 14 -1.57 7.30 0.36
N VAL A 15 -2.15 6.63 -0.63
CA VAL A 15 -2.26 5.16 -0.61
C VAL A 15 -0.90 4.49 -0.75
N VAL A 16 0.02 4.99 -1.58
CA VAL A 16 1.41 4.48 -1.67
C VAL A 16 2.14 4.60 -0.32
N LEU A 17 2.00 5.74 0.35
CA LEU A 17 2.61 5.97 1.67
C LEU A 17 2.00 5.06 2.74
N LEU A 18 0.68 4.84 2.67
CA LEU A 18 -0.03 3.92 3.55
C LEU A 18 0.45 2.48 3.35
N ALA A 19 0.50 1.98 2.11
CA ALA A 19 0.98 0.65 1.76
C ALA A 19 2.40 0.42 2.32
N SER A 20 3.29 1.40 2.09
CA SER A 20 4.68 1.37 2.60
C SER A 20 4.74 1.33 4.13
N THR A 21 3.87 2.07 4.81
CA THR A 21 3.79 2.10 6.27
C THR A 21 3.27 0.78 6.83
N LEU A 22 2.25 0.19 6.20
CA LEU A 22 1.68 -1.10 6.57
C LEU A 22 2.69 -2.24 6.36
N ALA A 23 3.44 -2.24 5.26
CA ALA A 23 4.51 -3.20 5.02
C ALA A 23 5.58 -3.14 6.13
N GLY A 24 6.03 -1.94 6.49
CA GLY A 24 6.96 -1.75 7.60
C GLY A 24 6.41 -2.21 8.95
N LEU A 25 5.12 -1.99 9.20
CA LEU A 25 4.44 -2.45 10.41
C LEU A 25 4.35 -3.98 10.46
N ARG A 26 3.94 -4.64 9.37
CA ARG A 26 3.91 -6.10 9.24
C ARG A 26 5.27 -6.70 9.58
N ASP A 27 6.33 -6.19 8.95
CA ASP A 27 7.68 -6.69 9.13
C ASP A 27 8.19 -6.51 10.56
N ARG A 28 7.74 -5.46 11.25
CA ARG A 28 8.05 -5.24 12.67
C ARG A 28 7.28 -6.19 13.57
N LEU A 29 5.98 -6.37 13.33
CA LEU A 29 5.13 -7.29 14.09
C LEU A 29 5.64 -8.73 14.00
N SER A 30 6.02 -9.20 12.81
CA SER A 30 6.60 -10.53 12.63
C SER A 30 7.95 -10.65 13.36
N ARG A 31 8.83 -9.64 13.26
CA ARG A 31 10.09 -9.59 14.02
C ARG A 31 9.90 -9.62 15.54
N ASP A 32 8.84 -9.00 16.04
CA ASP A 32 8.50 -8.94 17.46
C ASP A 32 7.70 -10.18 17.93
N GLY A 33 7.39 -11.14 17.04
CA GLY A 33 6.69 -12.40 17.35
C GLY A 33 5.16 -12.29 17.40
N TYR A 34 4.59 -11.17 16.92
CA TYR A 34 3.15 -10.94 16.86
C TYR A 34 2.52 -11.45 15.54
N GLU A 35 2.70 -12.72 15.22
CA GLU A 35 2.37 -13.31 13.90
C GLU A 35 0.93 -13.04 13.46
N ARG A 36 -0.06 -13.26 14.33
CA ARG A 36 -1.48 -13.02 13.98
C ARG A 36 -1.76 -11.55 13.62
N ALA A 37 -1.07 -10.61 14.27
CA ALA A 37 -1.20 -9.20 13.93
C ALA A 37 -0.46 -8.88 12.62
N ALA A 38 0.69 -9.51 12.38
CA ALA A 38 1.40 -9.40 11.12
C ALA A 38 0.56 -9.91 9.94
N ASP A 39 -0.10 -11.06 10.07
CA ASP A 39 -0.99 -11.62 9.05
C ASP A 39 -2.13 -10.65 8.70
N LEU A 40 -2.80 -10.09 9.71
CA LEU A 40 -3.86 -9.09 9.49
C LEU A 40 -3.34 -7.84 8.76
N VAL A 41 -2.12 -7.40 9.07
CA VAL A 41 -1.51 -6.26 8.37
C VAL A 41 -1.09 -6.64 6.95
N ALA A 42 -0.69 -7.89 6.71
CA ALA A 42 -0.39 -8.39 5.37
C ALA A 42 -1.61 -8.33 4.45
N ASP A 43 -2.79 -8.70 4.94
CA ASP A 43 -4.05 -8.59 4.18
C ASP A 43 -4.35 -7.12 3.80
N LEU A 44 -4.05 -6.18 4.70
CA LEU A 44 -4.21 -4.75 4.41
C LEU A 44 -3.20 -4.23 3.38
N VAL A 45 -1.96 -4.72 3.42
CA VAL A 45 -0.94 -4.40 2.40
C VAL A 45 -1.40 -4.89 1.03
N GLU A 46 -1.86 -6.15 0.93
CA GLU A 46 -2.39 -6.73 -0.31
C GLU A 46 -3.55 -5.89 -0.87
N ALA A 47 -4.51 -5.50 -0.02
CA ALA A 47 -5.61 -4.64 -0.44
C ALA A 47 -5.15 -3.27 -0.98
N THR A 48 -4.12 -2.67 -0.39
CA THR A 48 -3.56 -1.41 -0.91
C THR A 48 -2.75 -1.59 -2.18
N ASP A 49 -2.00 -2.69 -2.32
CA ASP A 49 -1.22 -2.99 -3.52
C ASP A 49 -2.13 -3.29 -4.72
N ASP A 50 -3.23 -4.02 -4.51
CA ASP A 50 -4.26 -4.28 -5.52
C ASP A 50 -4.90 -3.00 -6.04
N TYR A 51 -5.23 -2.08 -5.14
CA TYR A 51 -5.74 -0.76 -5.51
C TYR A 51 -4.74 -0.01 -6.41
N LEU A 52 -3.47 0.05 -6.00
CA LEU A 52 -2.42 0.73 -6.75
C LEU A 52 -2.15 0.08 -8.11
N ALA A 53 -2.20 -1.26 -8.18
CA ALA A 53 -2.07 -2.00 -9.43
C ALA A 53 -3.21 -1.69 -10.41
N GLY A 54 -4.42 -1.48 -9.90
CA GLY A 54 -5.58 -1.05 -10.69
C GLY A 54 -5.44 0.35 -11.29
N MET A 55 -4.60 1.23 -10.71
CA MET A 55 -4.34 2.57 -11.26
C MET A 55 -3.27 2.58 -12.35
N ALA A 56 -2.40 1.58 -12.37
CA ALA A 56 -1.32 1.47 -13.36
C ALA A 56 -1.78 0.85 -14.70
N ALA A 57 -3.03 0.39 -14.79
CA ALA A 57 -3.65 -0.27 -15.95
C ALA A 57 -4.44 0.71 -16.83
#